data_AF-A0A7C3EI95-F1
#
_entry.id   AF-A0A7C3EI95-F1
#
_cell.length_a   1.000
_cell.length_b   1.000
_cell.length_c   1.000
_cell.angle_alpha   90.00
_cell.angle_beta   90.00
_cell.angle_gamma   90.00
#
_symmetry.space_group_name_H-M   'P 1'
#
loop_
_entity.id
_entity.type
_entity.pdbx_description
1 polymer ?
#
loop_
_entity_poly.entity_id
_entity_poly.type
_entity_poly.pdbx_seq_one_letter_code
_entity_poly.pdbx_strand_id
1 'polypeptide(L)'
;TMLELRYKDHSREEDLWVYTAMFRRIRRYATSQRTDTIDGTDMIYDDHDGWYTSPTRNTYKLIGRLDTLVGRHVDNKKAERITGQGFWNGIQRERVNNWVVEVVNKDPNYIYSKQIWYIDPENWQMNYKIMYNRQGQLWKMYEMFYQEFPTAIGQKAAYMACEHTLDFIRSHGSPSKYTKHVISGDIPLKLYQVQSLKDKTY
;
A
#
# COMPACT_ATOMS: atom_id res chain seq x y z
N THR A 1 -6.54 -5.63 -13.30
CA THR A 1 -5.62 -4.58 -13.79
C THR A 1 -6.24 -3.21 -13.60
N MET A 2 -5.44 -2.21 -13.24
CA MET A 2 -5.90 -0.85 -12.93
C MET A 2 -5.04 0.20 -13.65
N LEU A 3 -5.65 1.31 -14.04
CA LEU A 3 -4.99 2.51 -14.59
C LEU A 3 -5.45 3.70 -13.78
N GLU A 4 -4.51 4.46 -13.25
CA GLU A 4 -4.77 5.70 -12.53
C GLU A 4 -4.10 6.88 -13.23
N LEU A 5 -4.82 7.98 -13.36
CA LEU A 5 -4.29 9.25 -13.85
C LEU A 5 -4.33 10.28 -12.72
N ARG A 6 -3.13 10.74 -12.31
CA ARG A 6 -2.98 11.84 -11.34
C ARG A 6 -2.65 13.14 -12.07
N TYR A 7 -3.41 14.17 -11.76
CA TYR A 7 -3.25 15.48 -12.36
C TYR A 7 -2.24 16.31 -11.58
N LYS A 8 -1.49 17.17 -12.29
CA LYS A 8 -0.63 18.18 -11.63
C LYS A 8 -1.46 19.24 -10.90
N ASP A 9 -2.66 19.51 -11.40
CA ASP A 9 -3.63 20.37 -10.74
C ASP A 9 -4.23 19.63 -9.55
N HIS A 10 -3.90 20.08 -8.34
CA HIS A 10 -4.37 19.49 -7.09
C HIS A 10 -5.85 19.73 -6.79
N SER A 11 -6.52 20.62 -7.54
CA SER A 11 -7.97 20.83 -7.41
C SER A 11 -8.79 19.77 -8.15
N ARG A 12 -8.16 19.02 -9.05
CA ARG A 12 -8.78 17.98 -9.84
C ARG A 12 -8.57 16.61 -9.19
N GLU A 13 -9.67 15.88 -9.03
CA GLU A 13 -9.64 14.50 -8.57
C GLU A 13 -8.92 13.57 -9.54
N GLU A 14 -8.26 12.55 -8.99
CA GLU A 14 -7.57 11.49 -9.73
C GLU A 14 -8.60 10.60 -10.44
N ASP A 15 -8.29 10.19 -11.67
CA ASP A 15 -9.15 9.26 -12.40
C ASP A 15 -8.66 7.82 -12.28
N LEU A 16 -9.57 6.90 -11.94
CA LEU A 16 -9.27 5.49 -11.77
C LEU A 16 -10.12 4.64 -12.71
N TRP A 17 -9.47 3.74 -13.46
CA TRP A 17 -10.12 2.71 -14.25
C TRP A 17 -9.66 1.33 -13.82
N VAL A 18 -10.62 0.43 -13.60
CA VAL A 18 -10.34 -0.96 -13.25
C VAL A 18 -10.96 -1.85 -14.33
N TYR A 19 -10.18 -2.83 -14.76
CA TYR A 19 -10.68 -3.92 -15.60
C TYR A 19 -10.93 -5.16 -14.73
N THR A 20 -12.16 -5.65 -14.79
CA THR A 20 -12.59 -6.87 -14.10
C THR A 20 -12.73 -8.01 -15.10
N ALA A 21 -11.85 -9.01 -15.00
CA ALA A 21 -11.78 -10.11 -15.96
C ALA A 21 -13.06 -10.95 -16.02
N MET A 22 -13.70 -11.19 -14.87
CA MET A 22 -14.94 -11.97 -14.77
C MET A 22 -16.07 -11.42 -15.67
N PHE A 23 -16.19 -10.10 -15.75
CA PHE A 23 -17.20 -9.44 -16.58
C PHE A 23 -16.67 -8.94 -17.92
N ARG A 24 -15.34 -9.03 -18.13
CA ARG A 24 -14.61 -8.47 -19.29
C ARG A 24 -14.95 -6.99 -19.53
N ARG A 25 -15.15 -6.22 -18.46
CA ARG A 25 -15.57 -4.81 -18.52
C ARG A 25 -14.54 -3.91 -17.85
N ILE A 26 -14.30 -2.77 -18.49
CA ILE A 26 -13.59 -1.64 -17.89
C ILE A 26 -14.63 -0.73 -17.25
N ARG A 27 -14.39 -0.32 -16.01
CA ARG A 27 -15.23 0.67 -15.31
C ARG A 27 -14.35 1.79 -14.80
N ARG A 28 -14.85 3.03 -14.92
CA ARG A 28 -14.29 4.15 -14.16
C ARG A 28 -14.82 4.07 -12.73
N TYR A 29 -13.93 4.13 -11.76
CA TYR A 29 -14.27 4.12 -10.35
C TYR A 29 -14.43 5.56 -9.88
N ALA A 30 -15.46 5.80 -9.08
CA ALA A 30 -15.59 7.06 -8.36
C ALA A 30 -14.53 7.11 -7.25
N THR A 31 -14.16 8.32 -6.83
CA THR A 31 -13.19 8.55 -5.75
C THR A 31 -13.61 7.89 -4.44
N SER A 32 -14.92 7.82 -4.16
CA SER A 32 -15.48 7.12 -2.99
C SER A 32 -15.27 5.60 -3.03
N GLN A 33 -15.16 4.99 -4.21
CA GLN A 33 -14.94 3.54 -4.34
C GLN A 33 -13.48 3.13 -4.10
N ARG A 34 -12.58 4.10 -3.88
CA ARG A 34 -11.19 3.79 -3.50
C ARG A 34 -11.09 3.22 -2.08
N THR A 35 -12.13 3.39 -1.26
CA THR A 35 -12.21 2.78 0.07
C THR A 35 -12.80 1.38 0.08
N ASP A 36 -13.13 0.82 -1.09
CA ASP A 36 -13.54 -0.58 -1.20
C ASP A 36 -12.34 -1.51 -0.99
N THR A 37 -12.58 -2.66 -0.35
CA THR A 37 -11.56 -3.68 -0.16
C THR A 37 -11.15 -4.32 -1.49
N ILE A 38 -9.86 -4.51 -1.70
CA ILE A 38 -9.32 -5.08 -2.94
C ILE A 38 -9.39 -6.60 -2.88
N ASP A 39 -10.03 -7.25 -3.85
CA ASP A 39 -9.98 -8.70 -4.11
C ASP A 39 -10.16 -9.61 -2.87
N GLY A 40 -11.01 -9.18 -1.91
CA GLY A 40 -11.28 -9.93 -0.67
C GLY A 40 -10.20 -9.81 0.41
N THR A 41 -9.19 -8.97 0.20
CA THR A 41 -8.17 -8.63 1.20
C THR A 41 -8.70 -7.61 2.22
N ASP A 42 -7.91 -7.37 3.26
CA ASP A 42 -8.18 -6.33 4.26
C ASP A 42 -7.71 -4.92 3.83
N MET A 43 -7.10 -4.78 2.64
CA MET A 43 -6.60 -3.49 2.14
C MET A 43 -7.64 -2.77 1.28
N ILE A 44 -7.62 -1.44 1.32
CA ILE A 44 -8.34 -0.59 0.35
C ILE A 44 -7.40 -0.10 -0.75
N TYR A 45 -7.93 0.46 -1.85
CA TYR A 45 -7.09 0.98 -2.94
C TYR A 45 -6.12 2.09 -2.52
N ASP A 46 -6.49 2.90 -1.53
CA ASP A 46 -5.62 3.94 -0.97
C ASP A 46 -4.44 3.37 -0.17
N ASP A 47 -4.51 2.13 0.31
CA ASP A 47 -3.50 1.56 1.21
C ASP A 47 -2.25 1.08 0.47
N HIS A 48 -2.30 0.93 -0.85
CA HIS A 48 -1.20 0.36 -1.63
C HIS A 48 0.12 1.14 -1.44
N ASP A 49 1.24 0.44 -1.26
CA ASP A 49 2.55 1.03 -0.92
C ASP A 49 2.50 1.99 0.31
N GLY A 50 1.56 1.77 1.23
CA GLY A 50 1.37 2.56 2.45
C GLY A 50 0.36 3.70 2.30
N TRP A 51 0.48 4.48 1.22
CA TRP A 51 -0.50 5.51 0.85
C TRP A 51 -0.41 5.84 -0.65
N TYR A 52 -1.38 5.37 -1.42
CA TYR A 52 -1.32 5.40 -2.88
C TYR A 52 -1.99 6.62 -3.52
N THR A 53 -2.60 7.53 -2.77
CA THR A 53 -3.27 8.72 -3.33
C THR A 53 -2.52 10.01 -2.99
N SER A 54 -2.97 11.15 -3.53
CA SER A 54 -2.37 12.45 -3.23
C SER A 54 -2.22 12.68 -1.71
N PRO A 55 -1.03 13.10 -1.25
CA PRO A 55 -0.83 13.48 0.15
C PRO A 55 -1.68 14.69 0.55
N THR A 56 -2.12 15.52 -0.40
CA THR A 56 -2.96 16.70 -0.12
C THR A 56 -4.33 16.36 0.47
N ARG A 57 -4.77 15.09 0.38
CA ARG A 57 -6.06 14.62 0.94
C ARG A 57 -6.07 14.52 2.46
N ASN A 58 -4.91 14.50 3.10
CA ASN A 58 -4.82 14.36 4.55
C ASN A 58 -4.28 15.63 5.23
N THR A 59 -4.51 15.72 6.52
CA THR A 59 -3.73 16.52 7.46
C THR A 59 -2.72 15.62 8.16
N TYR A 60 -1.55 16.17 8.46
CA TYR A 60 -0.43 15.46 9.04
C TYR A 60 0.02 16.18 10.29
N LYS A 61 0.20 15.43 11.38
CA LYS A 61 0.78 15.92 12.62
C LYS A 61 1.92 15.01 13.02
N LEU A 62 3.13 15.57 13.08
CA LEU A 62 4.26 14.86 13.64
C LEU A 62 4.05 14.73 15.15
N ILE A 63 3.89 13.50 15.65
CA ILE A 63 3.64 13.24 17.07
C ILE A 63 4.89 12.78 17.82
N GLY A 64 5.95 12.39 17.11
CA GLY A 64 7.27 12.16 17.72
C GLY A 64 8.12 11.14 16.97
N ARG A 65 8.96 10.46 17.75
CA ARG A 65 9.88 9.39 17.32
C ARG A 65 9.63 8.17 18.19
N LEU A 66 9.68 6.97 17.62
CA LEU A 66 9.56 5.73 18.37
C LEU A 66 10.51 4.67 17.84
N ASP A 67 11.22 4.01 18.74
CA ASP A 67 11.96 2.79 18.43
C ASP A 67 10.98 1.64 18.23
N THR A 68 10.94 1.11 17.02
CA THR A 68 10.04 0.02 16.63
C THR A 68 10.82 -1.09 15.97
N LEU A 69 10.29 -2.31 16.07
CA LEU A 69 10.89 -3.50 15.49
C LEU A 69 10.17 -3.85 14.19
N VAL A 70 10.77 -3.49 13.05
CA VAL A 70 10.14 -3.53 11.72
C VAL A 70 10.97 -4.35 10.72
N GLY A 71 10.33 -4.90 9.69
CA GLY A 71 11.05 -5.60 8.62
C GLY A 71 11.60 -4.64 7.57
N ARG A 72 12.80 -4.12 7.82
CA ARG A 72 13.47 -3.10 6.99
C ARG A 72 14.30 -3.66 5.84
N HIS A 73 15.18 -4.63 6.13
CA HIS A 73 16.00 -5.33 5.13
C HIS A 73 15.60 -6.81 5.08
N VAL A 74 14.53 -7.09 4.34
CA VAL A 74 13.94 -8.42 4.30
C VAL A 74 14.43 -9.20 3.07
N ASP A 75 14.66 -10.50 3.25
CA ASP A 75 14.70 -11.46 2.15
C ASP A 75 13.35 -12.16 2.06
N ASN A 76 12.52 -11.77 1.09
CA ASN A 76 11.16 -12.28 0.99
C ASN A 76 11.10 -13.80 0.74
N LYS A 77 12.21 -14.46 0.37
CA LYS A 77 12.30 -15.93 0.25
C LYS A 77 12.16 -16.63 1.60
N LYS A 78 12.52 -15.95 2.69
CA LYS A 78 12.37 -16.44 4.06
C LYS A 78 10.98 -16.18 4.66
N ALA A 79 10.13 -15.44 3.95
CA ALA A 79 8.75 -15.21 4.37
C ALA A 79 7.96 -16.52 4.25
N GLU A 80 7.47 -17.01 5.39
CA GLU A 80 6.79 -18.30 5.48
C GLU A 80 5.31 -18.11 5.82
N ARG A 81 4.45 -18.84 5.08
CA ARG A 81 3.03 -18.90 5.35
C ARG A 81 2.72 -20.13 6.20
N ILE A 82 2.21 -19.90 7.40
CA ILE A 82 1.69 -20.96 8.27
C ILE A 82 0.16 -20.97 8.14
N THR A 83 -0.41 -22.15 7.86
CA THR A 83 -1.86 -22.31 7.74
C THR A 83 -2.57 -21.85 9.02
N GLY A 84 -3.61 -21.03 8.87
CA GLY A 84 -4.38 -20.46 9.97
C GLY A 84 -3.83 -19.12 10.50
N GLN A 85 -2.67 -18.66 10.03
CA GLN A 85 -2.13 -17.35 10.39
C GLN A 85 -2.36 -16.31 9.28
N GLY A 86 -2.66 -15.08 9.69
CA GLY A 86 -2.92 -13.93 8.80
C GLY A 86 -1.70 -13.07 8.48
N PHE A 87 -0.51 -13.46 8.92
CA PHE A 87 0.74 -12.70 8.77
C PHE A 87 1.90 -13.59 8.32
N TRP A 88 2.98 -12.95 7.88
CA TRP A 88 4.22 -13.62 7.47
C TRP A 88 5.06 -14.03 8.68
N ASN A 89 5.59 -15.26 8.65
CA ASN A 89 6.62 -15.75 9.57
C ASN A 89 8.01 -15.63 8.91
N GLY A 90 9.07 -15.80 9.70
CA GLY A 90 10.45 -15.80 9.19
C GLY A 90 10.98 -14.43 8.74
N ILE A 91 10.23 -13.36 9.00
CA ILE A 91 10.63 -11.99 8.68
C ILE A 91 11.72 -11.52 9.65
N GLN A 92 12.90 -11.20 9.12
CA GLN A 92 13.93 -10.49 9.87
C GLN A 92 13.40 -9.11 10.27
N ARG A 93 13.58 -8.75 11.54
CA ARG A 93 13.20 -7.43 12.05
C ARG A 93 14.39 -6.70 12.64
N GLU A 94 14.37 -5.39 12.49
CA GLU A 94 15.42 -4.48 12.93
C GLU A 94 14.82 -3.36 13.76
N ARG A 95 15.57 -2.88 14.75
CA ARG A 95 15.17 -1.71 15.53
C ARG A 95 15.39 -0.47 14.67
N VAL A 96 14.31 0.26 14.40
CA VAL A 96 14.33 1.54 13.68
C VAL A 96 13.66 2.60 14.53
N ASN A 97 14.33 3.74 14.70
CA ASN A 97 13.76 4.92 15.31
C ASN A 97 12.89 5.63 14.25
N ASN A 98 11.63 5.23 14.12
CA ASN A 98 10.71 5.74 13.11
C ASN A 98 10.17 7.13 13.50
N TRP A 99 9.90 7.97 12.50
CA TRP A 99 9.01 9.11 12.65
C TRP A 99 7.58 8.61 12.84
N VAL A 100 6.88 9.15 13.83
CA VAL A 100 5.50 8.80 14.11
C VAL A 100 4.61 9.96 13.71
N VAL A 101 3.77 9.74 12.70
CA VAL A 101 2.93 10.77 12.09
C VAL A 101 1.46 10.39 12.26
N GLU A 102 0.69 11.24 12.93
CA GLU A 102 -0.76 11.14 12.95
C GLU A 102 -1.33 11.71 11.65
N VAL A 103 -2.22 10.96 11.01
CA VAL A 103 -2.79 11.29 9.71
C VAL A 103 -4.31 11.19 9.76
N VAL A 104 -4.98 12.26 9.36
CA VAL A 104 -6.45 12.34 9.31
C VAL A 104 -6.86 12.79 7.92
N ASN A 105 -7.79 12.07 7.29
CA ASN A 105 -8.29 12.46 5.98
C ASN A 105 -9.19 13.69 6.09
N LYS A 106 -9.09 14.61 5.13
CA LYS A 106 -9.92 15.82 5.08
C LYS A 106 -11.37 15.52 4.72
N ASP A 107 -11.64 14.38 4.07
CA ASP A 107 -13.00 13.90 3.81
C ASP A 107 -13.61 13.34 5.11
N PRO A 108 -14.67 13.97 5.67
CA PRO A 108 -15.32 13.50 6.89
C PRO A 108 -15.99 12.13 6.71
N ASN A 109 -16.19 11.65 5.48
CA ASN A 109 -16.78 10.34 5.15
C ASN A 109 -15.72 9.26 4.87
N TYR A 110 -14.42 9.58 4.98
CA TYR A 110 -13.35 8.61 4.78
C TYR A 110 -13.44 7.41 5.73
N ILE A 111 -13.07 6.22 5.26
CA ILE A 111 -13.33 4.98 5.99
C ILE A 111 -12.54 4.88 7.31
N TYR A 112 -11.31 5.41 7.34
CA TYR A 112 -10.47 5.48 8.53
C TYR A 112 -10.67 6.81 9.24
N SER A 113 -10.96 6.78 10.55
CA SER A 113 -11.09 8.00 11.35
C SER A 113 -9.75 8.69 11.59
N LYS A 114 -8.70 7.86 11.74
CA LYS A 114 -7.33 8.27 11.99
C LYS A 114 -6.39 7.14 11.56
N GLN A 115 -5.20 7.51 11.12
CA GLN A 115 -4.08 6.60 10.93
C GLN A 115 -2.86 7.10 11.69
N ILE A 116 -1.98 6.19 12.10
CA ILE A 116 -0.65 6.52 12.60
C ILE A 116 0.36 5.83 11.69
N TRP A 117 1.22 6.61 11.05
CA TRP A 117 2.26 6.15 10.14
C TRP A 117 3.61 6.13 10.84
N TYR A 118 4.37 5.06 10.62
CA TYR A 118 5.73 4.89 11.12
C TYR A 118 6.68 4.90 9.93
N ILE A 119 7.36 6.03 9.77
CA ILE A 119 8.15 6.35 8.58
C ILE A 119 9.63 6.25 8.94
N ASP A 120 10.38 5.54 8.09
CA ASP A 120 11.82 5.38 8.23
C ASP A 120 12.55 6.73 8.09
N PRO A 121 13.49 7.07 9.00
CA PRO A 121 14.22 8.33 8.91
C PRO A 121 15.22 8.41 7.76
N GLU A 122 15.70 7.29 7.22
CA GLU A 122 16.78 7.28 6.24
C GLU A 122 16.25 7.13 4.82
N ASN A 123 15.25 6.27 4.61
CA ASN A 123 14.73 5.97 3.26
C ASN A 123 13.30 6.48 3.02
N TRP A 124 12.65 7.07 4.03
CA TRP A 124 11.30 7.65 3.96
C TRP A 124 10.18 6.66 3.58
N GLN A 125 10.47 5.36 3.63
CA GLN A 125 9.46 4.33 3.43
C GLN A 125 8.59 4.18 4.67
N MET A 126 7.34 3.79 4.46
CA MET A 126 6.42 3.51 5.55
C MET A 126 6.63 2.06 5.96
N ASN A 127 7.28 1.82 7.09
CA ASN A 127 7.54 0.46 7.57
C ASN A 127 6.27 -0.20 8.13
N TYR A 128 5.44 0.62 8.77
CA TYR A 128 4.30 0.16 9.53
C TYR A 128 3.26 1.28 9.62
N LYS A 129 1.97 0.92 9.63
CA LYS A 129 0.88 1.84 9.99
C LYS A 129 -0.24 1.13 10.71
N ILE A 130 -0.99 1.90 11.48
CA ILE A 130 -2.24 1.47 12.13
C ILE A 130 -3.37 2.39 11.76
N MET A 131 -4.58 1.83 11.66
CA MET A 131 -5.78 2.54 11.24
C MET A 131 -6.91 2.31 12.25
N TYR A 132 -7.61 3.38 12.58
CA TYR A 132 -8.71 3.40 13.55
C TYR A 132 -10.06 3.53 12.85
N ASN A 133 -11.08 2.89 13.41
CA ASN A 133 -12.47 3.07 12.98
C ASN A 133 -13.09 4.35 13.59
N ARG A 134 -14.29 4.70 13.17
CA ARG A 134 -15.02 5.90 13.65
C ARG A 134 -15.39 5.87 15.12
N GLN A 135 -15.43 4.68 15.72
CA GLN A 135 -15.63 4.49 17.15
C GLN A 135 -14.34 4.67 17.96
N GLY A 136 -13.21 4.97 17.30
CA GLY A 136 -11.91 5.18 17.93
C GLY A 136 -11.17 3.89 18.31
N GLN A 137 -11.65 2.73 17.85
CA GLN A 137 -11.02 1.44 18.09
C GLN A 137 -9.92 1.20 17.04
N LEU A 138 -8.82 0.55 17.45
CA LEU A 138 -7.83 0.02 16.51
C LEU A 138 -8.53 -1.00 15.61
N TRP A 139 -8.52 -0.74 14.31
CA TRP A 139 -9.19 -1.59 13.33
C TRP A 139 -8.18 -2.43 12.57
N LYS A 140 -7.20 -1.80 11.94
CA LYS A 140 -6.24 -2.51 11.11
C LYS A 140 -4.81 -2.14 11.45
N MET A 141 -3.91 -3.08 11.20
CA MET A 141 -2.49 -2.79 11.02
C MET A 141 -2.03 -3.22 9.65
N TYR A 142 -1.08 -2.48 9.09
CA TYR A 142 -0.45 -2.80 7.82
C TYR A 142 1.06 -2.68 7.98
N GLU A 143 1.76 -3.78 7.73
CA GLU A 143 3.23 -3.86 7.80
C GLU A 143 3.77 -4.11 6.39
N MET A 144 4.74 -3.28 5.99
CA MET A 144 5.34 -3.28 4.67
C MET A 144 6.81 -3.68 4.82
N PHE A 145 7.22 -4.69 4.05
CA PHE A 145 8.55 -5.26 4.15
C PHE A 145 9.35 -4.96 2.90
N TYR A 146 10.51 -4.32 3.07
CA TYR A 146 11.31 -3.82 1.95
C TYR A 146 12.52 -4.71 1.67
N GLN A 147 12.89 -4.78 0.40
CA GLN A 147 14.07 -5.48 -0.09
C GLN A 147 14.69 -4.66 -1.23
N GLU A 148 16.01 -4.74 -1.36
CA GLU A 148 16.69 -4.21 -2.54
C GLU A 148 16.58 -5.15 -3.73
N PHE A 149 16.17 -4.61 -4.87
CA PHE A 149 16.09 -5.33 -6.13
C PHE A 149 17.04 -4.72 -7.17
N PRO A 150 17.63 -5.54 -8.06
CA PRO A 150 18.39 -5.03 -9.19
C PRO A 150 17.46 -4.28 -10.16
N THR A 151 17.96 -3.18 -10.70
CA THR A 151 17.28 -2.35 -11.69
C THR A 151 17.86 -2.57 -13.08
N ALA A 152 17.10 -2.25 -14.12
CA ALA A 152 17.54 -2.38 -15.52
C ALA A 152 18.74 -1.47 -15.87
N ILE A 153 18.96 -0.41 -15.07
CA ILE A 153 20.08 0.53 -15.20
C ILE A 153 21.31 0.12 -14.38
N GLY A 154 21.34 -1.10 -13.82
CA GLY A 154 22.50 -1.66 -13.11
C GLY A 154 22.66 -1.22 -11.65
N GLN A 155 21.76 -0.38 -11.13
CA GLN A 155 21.72 0.01 -9.71
C GLN A 155 20.79 -0.92 -8.92
N LYS A 156 20.79 -0.80 -7.60
CA LYS A 156 19.77 -1.40 -6.73
C LYS A 156 18.78 -0.35 -6.26
N ALA A 157 17.54 -0.75 -6.06
CA ALA A 157 16.51 0.10 -5.49
C ALA A 157 15.67 -0.67 -4.48
N ALA A 158 15.37 -0.04 -3.35
CA ALA A 158 14.50 -0.60 -2.32
C ALA A 158 13.04 -0.51 -2.74
N TYR A 159 12.35 -1.66 -2.81
CA TYR A 159 10.92 -1.74 -3.06
C TYR A 159 10.26 -2.71 -2.08
N MET A 160 8.95 -2.55 -1.89
CA MET A 160 8.18 -3.48 -1.08
C MET A 160 8.20 -4.88 -1.71
N ALA A 161 8.64 -5.86 -0.93
CA ALA A 161 8.88 -7.24 -1.34
C ALA A 161 7.80 -8.19 -0.83
N CYS A 162 7.24 -7.90 0.33
CA CYS A 162 6.05 -8.53 0.89
C CYS A 162 5.39 -7.56 1.87
N GLU A 163 4.18 -7.89 2.27
CA GLU A 163 3.37 -7.07 3.17
C GLU A 163 2.38 -7.97 3.89
N HIS A 164 1.81 -7.50 5.00
CA HIS A 164 0.56 -8.06 5.49
C HIS A 164 -0.33 -6.97 6.07
N THR A 165 -1.64 -7.14 5.92
CA THR A 165 -2.64 -6.37 6.65
C THR A 165 -3.37 -7.28 7.61
N LEU A 166 -3.60 -6.84 8.84
CA LEU A 166 -4.42 -7.54 9.82
C LEU A 166 -5.63 -6.67 10.16
N ASP A 167 -6.83 -7.25 10.09
CA ASP A 167 -8.08 -6.68 10.58
C ASP A 167 -8.39 -7.28 11.96
N PHE A 168 -8.25 -6.46 13.01
CA PHE A 168 -8.46 -6.86 14.39
C PHE A 168 -9.94 -7.02 14.76
N ILE A 169 -10.85 -6.37 14.03
CA ILE A 169 -12.29 -6.45 14.29
C ILE A 169 -12.83 -7.78 13.73
N ARG A 170 -12.37 -8.16 12.54
CA ARG A 170 -12.77 -9.40 11.87
C ARG A 170 -11.87 -10.59 12.21
N SER A 171 -10.74 -10.37 12.89
CA SER A 171 -9.71 -11.38 13.15
C SER A 171 -9.26 -12.07 11.85
N HIS A 172 -9.02 -11.26 10.82
CA HIS A 172 -8.61 -11.71 9.49
C HIS A 172 -7.28 -11.07 9.12
N GLY A 173 -6.51 -11.72 8.25
CA GLY A 173 -5.25 -11.17 7.77
C GLY A 173 -4.94 -11.55 6.33
N SER A 174 -4.36 -10.60 5.62
CA SER A 174 -4.08 -10.65 4.19
C SER A 174 -2.57 -10.48 3.95
N PRO A 175 -1.78 -11.56 3.98
CA PRO A 175 -0.37 -11.53 3.63
C PRO A 175 -0.16 -11.61 2.11
N SER A 176 0.63 -10.70 1.55
CA SER A 176 0.98 -10.67 0.12
C SER A 176 2.48 -10.68 -0.08
N LYS A 177 2.94 -11.30 -1.17
CA LYS A 177 4.35 -11.34 -1.59
C LYS A 177 4.46 -10.91 -3.04
N TYR A 178 5.42 -10.05 -3.33
CA TYR A 178 5.61 -9.47 -4.65
C TYR A 178 6.75 -10.14 -5.40
N THR A 179 6.50 -10.43 -6.68
CA THR A 179 7.54 -10.76 -7.66
C THR A 179 7.76 -9.54 -8.53
N LYS A 180 8.97 -8.97 -8.49
CA LYS A 180 9.34 -7.84 -9.33
C LYS A 180 9.90 -8.36 -10.66
N HIS A 181 9.30 -7.92 -11.77
CA HIS A 181 9.73 -8.35 -13.11
C HIS A 181 10.80 -7.42 -13.70
N VAL A 182 10.55 -6.11 -13.67
CA VAL A 182 11.46 -5.08 -14.19
C VAL A 182 11.33 -3.84 -13.31
N ILE A 183 12.46 -3.19 -13.00
CA ILE A 183 12.53 -1.93 -12.26
C ILE A 183 13.42 -0.98 -13.05
N SER A 184 13.01 0.29 -13.18
CA SER A 184 13.70 1.31 -13.98
C SER A 184 13.94 0.90 -15.44
N GLY A 185 13.06 0.05 -16.00
CA GLY A 185 13.09 -0.32 -17.41
C GLY A 185 12.12 0.53 -18.24
N ASP A 186 12.30 0.52 -19.55
CA ASP A 186 11.43 1.26 -20.47
C ASP A 186 10.03 0.63 -20.52
N ILE A 187 9.02 1.37 -20.06
CA ILE A 187 7.61 0.97 -20.14
C ILE A 187 6.96 1.76 -21.29
N PRO A 188 6.51 1.10 -22.37
CA PRO A 188 5.89 1.78 -23.50
C PRO A 188 4.66 2.60 -23.10
N LEU A 189 4.62 3.88 -23.51
CA LEU A 189 3.51 4.79 -23.18
C LEU A 189 2.13 4.29 -23.64
N LYS A 190 2.08 3.47 -24.70
CA LYS A 190 0.84 2.83 -25.17
C LYS A 190 0.14 2.01 -24.10
N LEU A 191 0.86 1.54 -23.08
CA LEU A 191 0.30 0.77 -21.97
C LEU A 191 -0.54 1.61 -21.00
N TYR A 192 -0.37 2.94 -20.99
CA TYR A 192 -1.10 3.87 -20.13
C TYR A 192 -2.36 4.40 -20.83
N GLN A 193 -3.04 3.54 -21.58
CA GLN A 193 -4.31 3.82 -22.22
C GLN A 193 -5.40 2.97 -21.61
N VAL A 194 -6.61 3.51 -21.46
CA VAL A 194 -7.76 2.78 -20.91
C VAL A 194 -8.00 1.48 -21.67
N GLN A 195 -7.86 1.49 -23.00
CA GLN A 195 -8.08 0.31 -23.83
C GLN A 195 -7.08 -0.83 -23.50
N SER A 196 -5.84 -0.49 -23.17
CA SER A 196 -4.78 -1.45 -22.85
C SER A 196 -4.96 -2.18 -21.53
N LEU A 197 -5.95 -1.79 -20.71
CA LEU A 197 -6.32 -2.55 -19.52
C LEU A 197 -6.78 -3.98 -19.83
N LYS A 198 -7.28 -4.23 -21.05
CA LYS A 198 -7.68 -5.56 -21.53
C LYS A 198 -6.50 -6.39 -22.02
N ASP A 199 -5.46 -5.74 -22.53
CA ASP A 199 -4.35 -6.40 -23.23
C ASP A 199 -3.38 -7.12 -22.28
N LYS A 200 -3.40 -6.74 -20.99
CA LYS A 200 -2.50 -7.28 -19.95
C LYS A 200 -3.16 -8.24 -18.96
N THR A 201 -4.43 -8.60 -19.16
CA THR A 201 -5.03 -9.69 -18.39
C THR A 201 -4.78 -11.02 -19.07
N TYR A 202 -3.73 -11.68 -18.58
CA TYR A 202 -3.54 -13.13 -18.70
C TYR A 202 -4.61 -13.86 -17.90
#